data_AF-A0A6M0C1L8-F1
#
_entry.id   AF-A0A6M0C1L8-F1
#
_cell.length_a   1.000
_cell.length_b   1.000
_cell.length_c   1.000
_cell.angle_alpha   90.00
_cell.angle_beta   90.00
_cell.angle_gamma   90.00
#
_symmetry.space_group_name_H-M   'P 1'
#
loop_
_entity.id
_entity.type
_entity.pdbx_description
1 polymer ?
#
loop_
_entity_poly.entity_id
_entity_poly.type
_entity_poly.pdbx_seq_one_letter_code
_entity_poly.pdbx_strand_id
1 'polypeptide(L)'
;PTEWIGLLLALVGLVYLVSPGLTAPPLVGAGLMVVAGIAWGGYSLLGRGSGDPVAYTTSNFIRAVPFAIGVSIVTVSMLHWSWRGVGLAIASGVLASGLGYSLWYAALKGLTATRAATVQLAVPILAAIAGILWLQEAVSMRLILASVMILGGIGIAVLGRKEDQS
;
A
#
# COMPACT_ATOMS: atom_id res chain seq x y z
N PRO A 1 -6.65 -19.35 15.10
CA PRO A 1 -5.64 -18.85 16.08
C PRO A 1 -4.29 -18.49 15.43
N THR A 2 -3.79 -19.37 14.57
CA THR A 2 -2.58 -19.21 13.77
C THR A 2 -2.60 -17.97 12.86
N GLU A 3 -3.77 -17.65 12.26
CA GLU A 3 -3.96 -16.45 11.43
C GLU A 3 -3.60 -15.15 12.16
N TRP A 4 -4.05 -15.00 13.41
CA TRP A 4 -3.79 -13.83 14.23
C TRP A 4 -2.33 -13.75 14.69
N ILE A 5 -1.70 -14.89 14.99
CA ILE A 5 -0.29 -14.95 15.36
C ILE A 5 0.57 -14.49 14.18
N GLY A 6 0.30 -14.98 12.97
CA GLY A 6 1.00 -14.56 11.76
C GLY A 6 0.82 -13.08 11.45
N LEU A 7 -0.41 -12.57 11.58
CA LEU A 7 -0.71 -11.14 11.41
C LEU A 7 0.03 -10.27 12.42
N LEU A 8 0.02 -10.65 13.70
CA LEU A 8 0.74 -9.92 14.76
C LEU A 8 2.25 -9.93 14.51
N LEU A 9 2.82 -11.09 14.12
CA LEU A 9 4.25 -11.19 13.79
C LEU A 9 4.62 -10.25 12.64
N ALA A 10 3.79 -10.20 11.58
CA ALA A 10 4.03 -9.32 10.45
C ALA A 10 3.89 -7.84 10.82
N LEU A 11 2.91 -7.49 11.66
CA LEU A 11 2.76 -6.13 12.19
C LEU A 11 3.95 -5.71 13.06
N VAL A 12 4.44 -6.57 13.93
CA VAL A 12 5.64 -6.30 14.74
C VAL A 12 6.87 -6.13 13.83
N GLY A 13 7.00 -6.96 12.79
CA GLY A 13 8.06 -6.81 11.79
C GLY A 13 8.01 -5.46 11.06
N LEU A 14 6.79 -5.00 10.71
CA LEU A 14 6.58 -3.68 10.11
C LEU A 14 6.96 -2.55 11.07
N VAL A 15 6.47 -2.60 12.32
CA VAL A 15 6.81 -1.61 13.34
C VAL A 15 8.32 -1.56 13.57
N TYR A 16 8.98 -2.72 13.66
CA TYR A 16 10.43 -2.82 13.80
C TYR A 16 11.17 -2.19 12.62
N LEU A 17 10.74 -2.46 11.38
CA LEU A 17 11.33 -1.87 10.17
C LEU A 17 11.30 -0.34 10.20
N VAL A 18 10.16 0.24 10.60
CA VAL A 18 9.96 1.70 10.58
C VAL A 18 10.41 2.40 11.87
N SER A 19 10.62 1.66 12.97
CA SER A 19 10.84 2.23 14.31
C SER A 19 11.98 3.25 14.40
N PRO A 20 13.16 3.05 13.78
CA PRO A 20 14.26 3.98 13.97
C PRO A 20 14.17 4.98 12.83
N GLY A 21 13.64 6.16 13.15
CA GLY A 21 13.16 7.16 12.20
C GLY A 21 11.79 7.74 12.58
N LEU A 22 11.07 7.14 13.52
CA LEU A 22 9.83 7.69 14.07
C LEU A 22 10.13 8.87 15.01
N THR A 23 10.36 10.05 14.47
CA THR A 23 9.98 11.26 15.22
C THR A 23 8.46 11.26 15.34
N ALA A 24 7.92 11.45 16.54
CA ALA A 24 6.47 11.48 16.73
C ALA A 24 5.84 12.46 15.73
N PRO A 25 4.97 11.99 14.81
CA PRO A 25 4.36 12.87 13.84
C PRO A 25 3.49 13.90 14.57
N PRO A 26 3.37 15.14 14.05
CA PRO A 26 2.42 16.11 14.58
C PRO A 26 1.02 15.50 14.68
N LEU A 27 0.29 15.79 15.76
CA LEU A 27 -1.03 15.16 16.04
C LEU A 27 -2.01 15.29 14.87
N VAL A 28 -2.02 16.45 14.20
CA VAL A 28 -2.85 16.69 13.02
C VAL A 28 -2.47 15.76 11.87
N GLY A 29 -1.17 15.61 11.60
CA GLY A 29 -0.67 14.69 10.57
C GLY A 29 -1.03 13.23 10.88
N ALA A 30 -0.86 12.81 12.13
CA ALA A 30 -1.25 11.47 12.59
C ALA A 30 -2.76 11.22 12.42
N GLY A 31 -3.60 12.20 12.79
CA GLY A 31 -5.05 12.14 12.60
C GLY A 31 -5.44 11.98 11.13
N LEU A 32 -4.82 12.76 10.24
CA LEU A 32 -5.04 12.65 8.79
C LEU A 32 -4.61 11.30 8.23
N MET A 33 -3.49 10.73 8.71
CA MET A 33 -3.04 9.40 8.31
C MET A 33 -4.05 8.30 8.72
N VAL A 34 -4.64 8.40 9.92
CA VAL A 34 -5.68 7.48 10.37
C VAL A 34 -6.92 7.57 9.47
N VAL A 35 -7.39 8.79 9.17
CA VAL A 35 -8.54 9.00 8.28
C VAL A 35 -8.25 8.46 6.88
N ALA A 36 -7.04 8.69 6.35
CA ALA A 36 -6.61 8.14 5.07
C ALA A 36 -6.61 6.60 5.07
N GLY A 37 -6.13 5.97 6.16
CA GLY A 37 -6.17 4.52 6.32
C GLY A 37 -7.59 3.94 6.36
N ILE A 38 -8.51 4.61 7.08
CA ILE A 38 -9.93 4.21 7.12
C ILE A 38 -10.56 4.36 5.73
N ALA A 39 -10.33 5.48 5.06
CA ALA A 39 -10.83 5.72 3.71
C ALA A 39 -10.28 4.68 2.71
N TRP A 40 -9.00 4.32 2.81
CA TRP A 40 -8.37 3.26 2.03
C TRP A 40 -9.01 1.89 2.25
N GLY A 41 -9.28 1.55 3.51
CA GLY A 41 -9.98 0.33 3.88
C GLY A 41 -11.38 0.28 3.28
N GLY A 42 -12.15 1.37 3.43
CA GLY A 42 -13.49 1.52 2.84
C GLY A 42 -13.47 1.40 1.31
N TYR A 43 -12.57 2.13 0.66
CA TYR A 43 -12.32 2.07 -0.79
C TYR A 43 -12.05 0.64 -1.28
N SER A 44 -11.12 -0.05 -0.61
CA SER A 44 -10.75 -1.43 -0.96
C SER A 44 -11.91 -2.41 -0.78
N LEU A 45 -12.67 -2.29 0.31
CA LEU A 45 -13.83 -3.16 0.58
C LEU A 45 -14.97 -2.91 -0.41
N LEU A 46 -15.25 -1.65 -0.76
CA LEU A 46 -16.28 -1.29 -1.73
C LEU A 46 -15.92 -1.77 -3.15
N GLY A 47 -14.65 -1.70 -3.55
CA GLY A 47 -14.22 -2.15 -4.88
C GLY A 47 -13.96 -3.66 -4.99
N ARG A 48 -13.83 -4.39 -3.88
CA ARG A 48 -13.64 -5.86 -3.84
C ARG A 48 -14.73 -6.64 -4.60
N GLY A 49 -15.98 -6.15 -4.56
CA GLY A 49 -17.12 -6.78 -5.24
C GLY A 49 -17.38 -6.27 -6.67
N SER A 50 -16.51 -5.41 -7.21
CA SER A 50 -16.73 -4.81 -8.52
C SER A 50 -16.59 -5.83 -9.66
N GLY A 51 -17.50 -5.77 -10.64
CA GLY A 51 -17.49 -6.68 -11.80
C GLY A 51 -16.28 -6.46 -12.72
N ASP A 52 -15.98 -5.20 -13.05
CA ASP A 52 -14.84 -4.81 -13.88
C ASP A 52 -13.86 -3.92 -13.08
N PRO A 53 -12.69 -4.44 -12.68
CA PRO A 53 -11.65 -3.71 -11.96
C PRO A 53 -11.13 -2.47 -12.68
N VAL A 54 -11.06 -2.49 -14.01
CA VAL A 54 -10.53 -1.40 -14.83
C VAL A 54 -11.56 -0.27 -14.89
N ALA A 55 -12.83 -0.62 -15.13
CA ALA A 55 -13.92 0.36 -15.11
C ALA A 55 -14.08 1.01 -13.72
N TYR A 56 -13.96 0.22 -12.65
CA TYR A 56 -14.04 0.73 -11.28
C TYR A 56 -12.88 1.68 -10.96
N THR A 57 -11.66 1.32 -11.34
CA THR A 57 -10.48 2.20 -11.23
C THR A 57 -10.69 3.49 -12.01
N THR A 58 -11.13 3.40 -13.26
CA THR A 58 -11.44 4.57 -14.10
C THR A 58 -12.45 5.50 -13.43
N SER A 59 -13.55 4.95 -12.89
CA SER A 59 -14.57 5.74 -12.19
C SER A 59 -14.00 6.46 -10.96
N ASN A 60 -13.16 5.78 -10.17
CA ASN A 60 -12.49 6.38 -9.02
C ASN A 60 -11.55 7.52 -9.43
N PHE A 61 -10.78 7.36 -10.52
CA PHE A 61 -9.91 8.40 -11.04
C PHE A 61 -10.70 9.61 -11.54
N ILE A 62 -11.81 9.41 -12.28
CA ILE A 62 -12.69 10.49 -12.71
C ILE A 62 -13.23 11.26 -11.51
N ARG A 63 -13.66 10.57 -10.44
CA ARG A 63 -14.12 11.20 -9.19
C ARG A 63 -13.00 11.94 -8.46
N ALA A 64 -11.75 11.51 -8.62
CA ALA A 64 -10.58 12.17 -8.04
C ALA A 64 -10.17 13.44 -8.80
N VAL A 65 -10.50 13.58 -10.09
CA VAL A 65 -10.10 14.73 -10.93
C VAL A 65 -10.51 16.08 -10.33
N PRO A 66 -11.76 16.33 -9.88
CA PRO A 66 -12.14 17.60 -9.27
C PRO A 66 -11.29 17.95 -8.04
N PHE A 67 -10.98 16.96 -7.20
CA PHE A 67 -10.11 17.15 -6.03
C PHE A 67 -8.67 17.44 -6.44
N ALA A 68 -8.16 16.73 -7.44
CA ALA A 68 -6.82 16.97 -7.98
C ALA A 68 -6.70 18.38 -8.58
N ILE A 69 -7.73 18.86 -9.29
CA ILE A 69 -7.80 20.24 -9.80
C ILE A 69 -7.83 21.23 -8.64
N GLY A 70 -8.69 21.02 -7.64
CA GLY A 70 -8.78 21.89 -6.47
C GLY A 70 -7.45 22.02 -5.72
N VAL A 71 -6.79 20.89 -5.45
CA VAL A 71 -5.44 20.87 -4.85
C VAL A 71 -4.44 21.59 -5.74
N SER A 72 -4.45 21.32 -7.06
CA SER A 72 -3.53 21.94 -8.02
C SER A 72 -3.67 23.46 -8.05
N ILE A 73 -4.89 24.00 -7.98
CA ILE A 73 -5.15 25.45 -7.91
C ILE A 73 -4.57 26.04 -6.63
N VAL A 74 -4.81 25.41 -5.48
CA VAL A 74 -4.31 25.88 -4.18
C VAL A 74 -2.79 25.85 -4.12
N THR A 75 -2.14 24.88 -4.77
CA THR A 75 -0.69 24.69 -4.75
C THR A 75 0.02 25.26 -5.99
N VAL A 76 -0.68 25.95 -6.90
CA VAL A 76 -0.12 26.35 -8.20
C VAL A 76 1.10 27.27 -8.06
N SER A 77 1.10 28.14 -7.05
CA SER A 77 2.21 29.06 -6.76
C SER A 77 3.47 28.37 -6.27
N MET A 78 3.37 27.11 -5.84
CA MET A 78 4.49 26.27 -5.39
C MET A 78 4.96 25.28 -6.47
N LEU A 79 4.34 25.32 -7.66
CA LEU A 79 4.56 24.33 -8.70
C LEU A 79 5.89 24.59 -9.43
N HIS A 80 6.82 23.64 -9.32
CA HIS A 80 7.99 23.57 -10.19
C HIS A 80 7.69 22.63 -11.35
N TRP A 81 7.52 23.18 -12.55
CA TRP A 81 7.19 22.38 -13.74
C TRP A 81 8.39 22.24 -14.67
N SER A 82 8.55 21.04 -15.23
CA SER A 82 9.47 20.76 -16.33
C SER A 82 8.87 19.66 -17.19
N TRP A 83 9.18 19.64 -18.49
CA TRP A 83 8.67 18.59 -19.38
C TRP A 83 9.06 17.17 -18.93
N ARG A 84 10.27 17.03 -18.36
CA ARG A 84 10.70 15.77 -17.75
C ARG A 84 9.85 15.41 -16.53
N GLY A 85 9.57 16.36 -15.64
CA GLY A 85 8.73 16.15 -14.47
C GLY A 85 7.30 15.76 -14.85
N VAL A 86 6.73 16.40 -15.87
CA VAL A 86 5.39 16.04 -16.40
C VAL A 86 5.40 14.61 -16.95
N GLY A 87 6.41 14.24 -17.74
CA GLY A 87 6.54 12.88 -18.25
C GLY A 87 6.63 11.84 -17.14
N LEU A 88 7.41 12.11 -16.08
CA LEU A 88 7.51 11.23 -14.91
C LEU A 88 6.21 11.16 -14.11
N ALA A 89 5.49 12.27 -13.95
CA ALA A 89 4.20 12.31 -13.26
C ALA A 89 3.14 11.47 -14.00
N ILE A 90 3.08 11.59 -15.34
CA ILE A 90 2.18 10.78 -16.18
C ILE A 90 2.58 9.30 -16.08
N ALA A 91 3.86 8.97 -16.25
CA ALA A 91 4.33 7.60 -16.17
C ALA A 91 4.05 6.97 -14.80
N SER A 92 4.28 7.71 -13.72
CA SER A 92 3.97 7.28 -12.35
C SER A 92 2.46 7.06 -12.16
N GLY A 93 1.62 7.98 -12.63
CA GLY A 93 0.17 7.85 -12.57
C GLY A 93 -0.35 6.62 -13.33
N VAL A 94 0.06 6.45 -14.59
CA VAL A 94 -0.38 5.34 -15.43
C VAL A 94 0.13 3.99 -14.91
N LEU A 95 1.43 3.89 -14.59
CA LEU A 95 2.05 2.62 -14.20
C LEU A 95 1.78 2.27 -12.74
N ALA A 96 2.06 3.17 -11.81
CA ALA A 96 1.89 2.85 -10.39
C ALA A 96 0.42 2.80 -10.01
N SER A 97 -0.40 3.72 -10.52
CA SER A 97 -1.80 3.80 -10.12
C SER A 97 -2.73 3.06 -11.10
N GLY A 98 -2.70 3.38 -12.39
CA GLY A 98 -3.58 2.72 -13.37
C GLY A 98 -3.46 1.20 -13.34
N LEU A 99 -2.24 0.67 -13.44
CA LEU A 99 -2.01 -0.78 -13.34
C LEU A 99 -2.17 -1.28 -11.90
N GLY A 100 -1.61 -0.58 -10.92
CA GLY A 100 -1.62 -1.01 -9.52
C GLY A 100 -3.03 -1.19 -8.95
N TYR A 101 -3.92 -0.21 -9.14
CA TYR A 101 -5.31 -0.31 -8.67
C TYR A 101 -6.13 -1.35 -9.43
N SER A 102 -5.90 -1.48 -10.74
CA SER A 102 -6.59 -2.50 -11.54
C SER A 102 -6.21 -3.91 -11.09
N LEU A 103 -4.90 -4.16 -10.86
CA LEU A 103 -4.40 -5.43 -10.32
C LEU A 103 -4.87 -5.67 -8.88
N TRP A 104 -4.88 -4.62 -8.05
CA TRP A 104 -5.36 -4.70 -6.68
C TRP A 104 -6.82 -5.14 -6.63
N TYR A 105 -7.70 -4.52 -7.42
CA TYR A 105 -9.10 -4.90 -7.48
C TYR A 105 -9.33 -6.27 -8.12
N ALA A 106 -8.53 -6.64 -9.12
CA ALA A 106 -8.57 -8.00 -9.68
C ALA A 106 -8.19 -9.05 -8.62
N ALA A 107 -7.14 -8.81 -7.84
CA ALA A 107 -6.69 -9.70 -6.77
C ALA A 107 -7.70 -9.77 -5.62
N LEU A 108 -8.30 -8.63 -5.23
CA LEU A 108 -9.25 -8.54 -4.13
C LEU A 108 -10.46 -9.47 -4.28
N LYS A 109 -10.90 -9.76 -5.53
CA LYS A 109 -11.99 -10.70 -5.80
C LYS A 109 -11.75 -12.09 -5.19
N GLY A 110 -10.48 -12.54 -5.18
CA GLY A 110 -10.09 -13.86 -4.68
C GLY A 110 -9.67 -13.90 -3.21
N LEU A 111 -9.61 -12.74 -2.53
CA LEU A 111 -9.07 -12.64 -1.16
C LEU A 111 -10.17 -12.28 -0.18
N THR A 112 -10.11 -12.82 1.05
CA THR A 112 -10.88 -12.28 2.19
C THR A 112 -10.33 -10.91 2.59
N ALA A 113 -11.13 -10.11 3.30
CA ALA A 113 -10.65 -8.82 3.83
C ALA A 113 -9.38 -8.98 4.68
N THR A 114 -9.35 -10.00 5.55
CA THR A 114 -8.17 -10.31 6.38
C THR A 114 -6.96 -10.69 5.53
N ARG A 115 -7.11 -11.57 4.52
CA ARG A 115 -6.01 -11.93 3.63
C ARG A 115 -5.48 -10.73 2.84
N ALA A 116 -6.38 -9.88 2.33
CA ALA A 116 -6.01 -8.65 1.64
C ALA A 116 -5.20 -7.69 2.54
N ALA A 117 -5.60 -7.54 3.80
CA ALA A 117 -4.84 -6.74 4.77
C ALA A 117 -3.48 -7.37 5.08
N THR A 118 -3.42 -8.70 5.28
CA THR A 118 -2.19 -9.42 5.56
C THR A 118 -1.18 -9.31 4.41
N VAL A 119 -1.60 -9.52 3.16
CA VAL A 119 -0.67 -9.44 2.01
C VAL A 119 -0.19 -8.01 1.76
N GLN A 120 -0.95 -6.98 2.15
CA GLN A 120 -0.48 -5.59 2.07
C GLN A 120 0.75 -5.32 2.95
N LEU A 121 0.96 -6.09 4.02
CA LEU A 121 2.16 -5.96 4.86
C LEU A 121 3.46 -6.31 4.11
N ALA A 122 3.37 -7.00 2.96
CA ALA A 122 4.54 -7.26 2.11
C ALA A 122 4.99 -6.04 1.29
N VAL A 123 4.13 -5.02 1.11
CA VAL A 123 4.42 -3.85 0.25
C VAL A 123 5.74 -3.15 0.61
N PRO A 124 6.04 -2.83 1.89
CA PRO A 124 7.32 -2.25 2.29
C PRO A 124 8.54 -3.09 1.89
N ILE A 125 8.43 -4.41 1.94
CA ILE A 125 9.53 -5.32 1.58
C ILE A 125 9.74 -5.33 0.06
N LEU A 126 8.66 -5.37 -0.72
CA LEU A 126 8.74 -5.26 -2.17
C LEU A 126 9.34 -3.91 -2.60
N ALA A 127 8.96 -2.83 -1.93
CA ALA A 127 9.51 -1.50 -2.18
C ALA A 127 11.00 -1.44 -1.84
N ALA A 128 11.43 -2.02 -0.71
CA ALA A 128 12.83 -2.08 -0.33
C ALA A 128 13.68 -2.91 -1.30
N ILE A 129 13.17 -4.05 -1.79
CA ILE A 129 13.83 -4.85 -2.82
C ILE A 129 14.00 -4.02 -4.10
N ALA A 130 12.97 -3.29 -4.52
CA ALA A 130 13.07 -2.41 -5.66
C ALA A 130 14.12 -1.30 -5.45
N GLY A 131 14.18 -0.69 -4.26
CA GLY A 131 15.20 0.28 -3.89
C GLY A 131 16.62 -0.30 -3.96
N ILE A 132 16.83 -1.51 -3.45
CA ILE A 132 18.13 -2.19 -3.56
C ILE A 132 18.52 -2.44 -5.02
N LEU A 133 17.61 -2.96 -5.84
CA LEU A 133 17.91 -3.35 -7.22
C LEU A 133 18.11 -2.14 -8.14
N TRP A 134 17.21 -1.16 -8.10
CA TRP A 134 17.22 -0.03 -9.02
C TRP A 134 17.93 1.21 -8.49
N LEU A 135 17.91 1.44 -7.18
CA LEU A 135 18.51 2.62 -6.54
C LEU A 135 19.83 2.30 -5.82
N GLN A 136 20.26 1.03 -5.81
CA GLN A 136 21.49 0.58 -5.16
C GLN A 136 21.53 0.92 -3.66
N GLU A 137 20.37 0.87 -3.00
CA GLU A 137 20.28 1.06 -1.55
C GLU A 137 21.00 -0.06 -0.80
N ALA A 138 21.64 0.29 0.31
CA ALA A 138 22.38 -0.67 1.13
C ALA A 138 21.44 -1.64 1.87
N VAL A 139 21.77 -2.93 1.81
CA VAL A 139 21.06 -3.95 2.58
C VAL A 139 21.45 -3.84 4.05
N SER A 140 20.47 -3.56 4.91
CA SER A 140 20.67 -3.49 6.35
C SER A 140 20.22 -4.78 7.05
N MET A 141 20.86 -5.10 8.18
CA MET A 141 20.43 -6.20 9.05
C MET A 141 18.97 -5.99 9.53
N ARG A 142 18.56 -4.74 9.74
CA ARG A 142 17.17 -4.40 10.08
C ARG A 142 16.20 -4.82 9.00
N LEU A 143 16.50 -4.49 7.74
CA LEU A 143 15.65 -4.89 6.61
C LEU A 143 15.55 -6.41 6.51
N ILE A 144 16.66 -7.13 6.69
CA ILE A 144 16.66 -8.60 6.66
C ILE A 144 15.74 -9.17 7.75
N LEU A 145 15.95 -8.78 9.01
CA LEU A 145 15.14 -9.27 10.14
C LEU A 145 13.66 -8.91 10.00
N ALA A 146 13.35 -7.67 9.61
CA ALA A 146 11.99 -7.25 9.34
C ALA A 146 11.34 -8.05 8.19
N SER A 147 12.09 -8.31 7.12
CA SER A 147 11.61 -9.11 5.98
C SER A 147 11.25 -10.53 6.41
N VAL A 148 12.09 -11.15 7.25
CA VAL A 148 11.81 -12.48 7.81
C VAL A 148 10.53 -12.46 8.66
N MET A 149 10.38 -11.48 9.54
CA MET A 149 9.19 -11.36 10.39
C MET A 149 7.91 -11.11 9.57
N ILE A 150 7.96 -10.20 8.61
CA ILE A 150 6.83 -9.85 7.75
C ILE A 150 6.45 -11.03 6.86
N LEU A 151 7.37 -11.55 6.06
CA LEU A 151 7.08 -12.63 5.11
C LEU A 151 6.74 -13.93 5.84
N GLY A 152 7.44 -14.23 6.94
CA GLY A 152 7.13 -15.37 7.79
C GLY A 152 5.76 -15.26 8.44
N GLY A 153 5.42 -14.10 8.99
CA GLY A 153 4.09 -13.83 9.57
C GLY A 153 2.96 -13.94 8.55
N ILE A 154 3.17 -13.40 7.34
CA ILE A 154 2.23 -13.55 6.22
C ILE A 154 2.07 -15.04 5.86
N GLY A 155 3.17 -15.78 5.76
CA GLY A 155 3.14 -17.22 5.47
C GLY A 155 2.31 -18.00 6.50
N ILE A 156 2.55 -17.78 7.80
CA ILE A 156 1.78 -18.38 8.89
C ILE A 156 0.30 -18.00 8.78
N ALA A 157 0.01 -16.73 8.53
CA ALA A 157 -1.36 -16.24 8.51
C ALA A 157 -2.18 -16.78 7.33
N VAL A 158 -1.56 -16.90 6.16
CA VAL A 158 -2.24 -17.37 4.93
C VAL A 158 -2.36 -18.90 4.92
N LEU A 159 -1.32 -19.62 5.34
CA LEU A 159 -1.29 -21.09 5.30
C LEU A 159 -2.05 -21.73 6.46
N GLY A 160 -1.94 -21.19 7.68
CA GLY A 160 -2.51 -21.78 8.90
C GLY A 160 -4.04 -21.84 8.94
N ARG A 161 -4.74 -21.18 8.00
CA ARG A 161 -6.21 -21.24 7.86
C ARG A 161 -6.67 -22.28 6.83
N LYS A 162 -5.78 -22.76 5.96
CA LYS A 162 -6.10 -23.82 4.99
C LYS A 162 -6.39 -25.15 5.72
N GLU A 163 -5.79 -25.33 6.89
CA GLU A 163 -5.95 -26.50 7.78
C GLU A 163 -7.24 -26.46 8.61
N ASP A 164 -7.73 -25.26 8.99
CA ASP A 164 -9.01 -25.12 9.73
C ASP A 164 -10.26 -25.29 8.84
N GLN A 165 -10.10 -25.44 7.51
CA GLN A 165 -11.20 -25.57 6.54
C GLN A 165 -11.19 -26.89 5.74
N SER A 166 -10.24 -27.79 6.02
CA SER A 166 -10.17 -29.16 5.49
C SER A 166 -10.62 -30.17 6.54
#